data_AF-I4Y6P1-F1
#
_entry.id   AF-I4Y6P1-F1
#
_cell.length_a   1.000
_cell.length_b   1.000
_cell.length_c   1.000
_cell.angle_alpha   90.00
_cell.angle_beta   90.00
_cell.angle_gamma   90.00
#
_symmetry.space_group_name_H-M   'P 1'
#
loop_
_entity.id
_entity.type
_entity.pdbx_description
1 polymer ?
#
loop_
_entity_poly.entity_id
_entity_poly.type
_entity_poly.pdbx_seq_one_letter_code
_entity_poly.pdbx_strand_id
1 'polypeptide(L)' 'MTPPTLFKPISSVEVSDEQAQILVSAFLDSYTEPTPTKAALERLRAGLKGEDAPVEETAENAEEMAE' A
#
# COMPACT_ATOMS: atom_id res chain seq x y z
N MET A 1 -9.42 22.22 -5.41
CA MET A 1 -10.77 22.07 -4.83
C MET A 1 -11.04 20.58 -4.70
N THR A 2 -11.29 20.08 -3.50
CA THR A 2 -11.57 18.64 -3.26
C THR A 2 -13.02 18.35 -3.63
N PRO A 3 -13.30 17.29 -4.40
CA PRO A 3 -14.68 16.94 -4.75
C PRO A 3 -15.51 16.67 -3.50
N PRO A 4 -16.80 17.08 -3.47
CA PRO A 4 -17.65 16.88 -2.30
C PRO A 4 -17.86 15.37 -2.05
N THR A 5 -17.58 14.94 -0.83
CA THR A 5 -17.86 13.56 -0.39
C THR A 5 -19.30 13.46 0.10
N LEU A 6 -19.99 12.38 -0.26
CA LEU A 6 -21.33 12.08 0.29
C LEU A 6 -21.25 11.63 1.76
N PHE A 7 -20.07 11.20 2.20
CA PHE A 7 -19.83 10.70 3.54
C PHE A 7 -19.21 11.80 4.41
N LYS A 8 -19.84 12.03 5.57
CA LYS A 8 -19.23 12.75 6.68
C LYS A 8 -18.60 11.71 7.62
N PRO A 9 -17.32 11.84 8.01
CA PRO A 9 -16.73 10.95 8.99
C PRO A 9 -17.49 11.04 10.31
N ILE A 10 -17.90 9.90 10.85
CA ILE A 10 -18.66 9.81 12.11
C ILE A 10 -17.71 9.91 13.31
N SER A 11 -16.51 9.35 13.18
CA SER A 11 -15.43 9.44 14.15
C SER A 11 -14.08 9.11 13.48
N SER A 12 -13.00 9.47 14.17
CA SER A 12 -11.63 9.04 13.86
C SER A 12 -11.08 8.35 15.10
N VAL A 13 -10.43 7.21 14.93
CA VAL A 13 -9.85 6.44 16.03
C VAL A 13 -8.41 6.15 15.65
N GLU A 14 -7.49 6.43 16.56
CA GLU A 14 -6.08 6.06 16.40
C GLU A 14 -5.95 4.54 16.53
N VAL A 15 -5.16 3.94 15.64
CA VAL A 15 -4.85 2.52 15.64
C VAL A 15 -3.39 2.32 16.00
N SER A 16 -3.08 1.26 16.74
CA SER A 16 -1.69 0.86 17.00
C SER A 16 -1.04 0.28 15.74
N ASP A 17 0.29 0.21 15.74
CA ASP A 17 1.03 -0.41 14.63
C ASP A 17 0.61 -1.85 14.36
N GLU A 18 0.36 -2.63 15.42
CA GLU A 18 -0.14 -4.00 15.32
C GLU A 18 -1.53 -4.06 14.64
N GLN A 19 -2.43 -3.17 15.04
CA GLN A 19 -3.76 -3.06 14.42
C GLN A 19 -3.65 -2.62 12.94
N ALA A 20 -2.75 -1.68 12.63
CA ALA A 20 -2.49 -1.25 11.27
C ALA A 20 -1.97 -2.40 10.39
N GLN A 21 -1.04 -3.22 10.90
CA GLN A 21 -0.53 -4.39 10.19
C GLN A 21 -1.64 -5.43 9.90
N ILE A 22 -2.52 -5.68 10.87
CA ILE A 22 -3.67 -6.59 10.70
C ILE A 22 -4.60 -6.06 9.60
N LEU A 23 -4.96 -4.78 9.65
CA LEU A 23 -5.87 -4.16 8.68
C LEU A 23 -5.28 -4.20 7.28
N VAL A 24 -4.03 -3.77 7.10
CA VAL A 24 -3.37 -3.75 5.78
C VAL A 24 -3.28 -5.16 5.20
N SER A 25 -2.97 -6.17 6.01
CA SER A 25 -2.95 -7.57 5.57
C SER A 25 -4.33 -8.05 5.12
N ALA A 26 -5.38 -7.76 5.90
CA ALA A 26 -6.75 -8.12 5.54
C ALA A 26 -7.22 -7.43 4.24
N PHE A 27 -6.80 -6.17 4.00
CA PHE A 27 -7.07 -5.50 2.74
C PHE A 27 -6.35 -6.15 1.58
N LEU A 28 -5.08 -6.50 1.72
CA LEU A 28 -4.30 -7.16 0.67
C LEU A 28 -4.93 -8.48 0.22
N ASP A 29 -5.50 -9.26 1.15
CA ASP A 29 -6.19 -10.51 0.85
C ASP A 29 -7.42 -10.31 -0.06
N SER A 30 -8.01 -9.11 -0.05
CA SER A 30 -9.14 -8.77 -0.94
C SER A 30 -8.73 -8.43 -2.38
N TYR A 31 -7.43 -8.18 -2.63
CA TYR A 31 -6.91 -7.87 -3.97
C TYR A 31 -6.34 -9.13 -4.63
N THR A 32 -7.16 -9.78 -5.44
CA THR A 32 -6.77 -10.96 -6.23
C THR A 32 -5.89 -10.61 -7.43
N GLU A 33 -6.02 -9.39 -7.95
CA GLU A 33 -5.29 -8.90 -9.13
C GLU A 33 -4.16 -7.92 -8.75
N PRO A 34 -3.08 -7.85 -9.55
CA PRO A 34 -2.03 -6.86 -9.36
C PRO A 34 -2.54 -5.48 -9.77
N THR A 35 -2.96 -4.68 -8.79
CA THR A 35 -3.41 -3.30 -8.99
C THR A 35 -2.42 -2.31 -8.38
N PRO A 36 -2.38 -1.04 -8.84
CA PRO A 36 -1.56 -0.01 -8.22
C PRO A 36 -1.88 0.17 -6.73
N THR A 37 -3.15 -0.01 -6.34
CA THR A 37 -3.57 0.04 -4.93
C THR A 37 -3.00 -1.11 -4.12
N LYS A 38 -2.99 -2.34 -4.67
CA LYS A 38 -2.34 -3.48 -4.03
C LYS A 38 -0.84 -3.23 -3.82
N ALA A 39 -0.14 -2.76 -4.85
CA ALA A 39 1.29 -2.43 -4.75
C ALA A 39 1.57 -1.36 -3.68
N ALA A 40 0.73 -0.32 -3.59
CA ALA A 40 0.85 0.69 -2.54
C ALA A 40 0.63 0.09 -1.13
N LEU A 41 -0.35 -0.81 -0.97
CA LEU A 41 -0.61 -1.50 0.29
C LEU A 41 0.53 -2.45 0.69
N GLU A 42 1.18 -3.11 -0.27
CA GLU A 42 2.34 -3.97 -0.02
C GLU A 42 3.55 -3.17 0.48
N ARG A 43 3.81 -2.00 -0.13
CA ARG A 43 4.84 -1.06 0.37
C ARG A 43 4.52 -0.53 1.76
N LEU A 44 3.25 -0.19 2.01
CA LEU A 44 2.81 0.25 3.33
C LEU A 44 3.05 -0.84 4.39
N ARG A 45 2.73 -2.11 4.06
CA ARG A 45 2.99 -3.25 4.93
C ARG A 45 4.48 -3.42 5.24
N ALA A 46 5.35 -3.29 4.24
CA ALA A 46 6.80 -3.37 4.43
C ALA A 46 7.30 -2.23 5.34
N GLY A 47 6.85 -0.99 5.10
CA GLY A 47 7.18 0.16 5.93
C GLY A 47 6.76 0.00 7.40
N LEU A 48 5.58 -0.57 7.66
CA LEU A 48 5.09 -0.85 9.02
C LEU A 48 5.92 -1.92 9.76
N LYS A 49 6.65 -2.78 9.03
CA LYS A 49 7.54 -3.79 9.61
C LYS A 49 8.99 -3.31 9.77
N GLY A 50 9.31 -2.11 9.28
CA GLY A 50 10.69 -1.65 9.16
C GLY A 50 11.49 -2.42 8.11
N GLU A 51 10.81 -3.08 7.18
CA GLU A 51 11.43 -3.75 6.03
C GLU A 51 11.59 -2.72 4.89
N ASP A 52 12.70 -2.78 4.15
CA ASP A 52 12.86 -1.98 2.94
C ASP A 52 11.72 -2.31 1.97
N ALA A 53 10.96 -1.28 1.56
CA ALA A 53 9.85 -1.46 0.65
C ALA A 53 10.36 -2.11 -0.65
N PRO A 54 9.64 -3.10 -1.23
CA PRO A 54 10.02 -3.65 -2.51
C PRO A 54 10.04 -2.49 -3.53
N VAL A 55 11.23 -2.24 -4.07
CA VAL A 55 11.41 -1.32 -5.19
C VAL A 55 10.56 -1.87 -6.31
N GLU A 56 9.56 -1.10 -6.76
CA GLU A 56 8.93 -1.42 -8.05
C GLU A 56 10.07 -1.33 -9.06
N GLU A 57 10.46 -2.46 -9.64
CA GLU A 57 11.21 -2.49 -10.89
C GLU A 57 10.28 -1.88 -11.96
N THR A 58 10.18 -0.56 -11.97
CA THR A 58 9.77 0.17 -13.16
C THR A 58 10.80 -0.16 -14.23
N ALA A 59 10.32 -0.40 -15.45
CA ALA A 59 11.00 -1.00 -16.60
C ALA A 59 12.35 -0.36 -17.06
N GLU A 60 12.97 0.52 -16.29
CA GLU A 60 14.31 1.09 -16.54
C GLU A 60 15.45 0.11 -16.23
N ASN A 61 15.23 -0.98 -15.49
CA ASN A 61 16.30 -1.94 -15.17
C ASN A 61 16.50 -3.04 -16.24
N ALA A 62 15.80 -2.97 -17.38
CA ALA A 62 15.94 -3.91 -18.48
C ALA A 62 17.06 -3.52 -19.48
N GLU A 63 17.57 -2.29 -19.44
CA GLU A 63 18.63 -1.83 -20.36
C GLU A 63 20.07 -2.06 -19.84
N GLU A 64 20.28 -2.29 -18.53
CA GLU A 64 21.63 -2.47 -17.97
C GLU A 64 22.14 -3.93 -17.99
N MET A 65 21.36 -4.87 -18.55
CA MET A 65 21.82 -6.24 -18.83
C MET A 65 22.09 -6.51 -20.32
N ALA A 66 22.10 -5.45 -21.15
CA ALA A 66 22.28 -5.55 -22.60
C ALA A 66 23.51 -4.80 -23.16
N GLU A 67 24.36 -4.19 -22.32
CA GLU A 67 25.67 -3.64 -22.73
C GLU A 67 26.86 -4.34 -22.06
#